data_AF-A0A4Y2L4R3-F1
#
_entry.id   AF-A0A4Y2L4R3-F1
#
_cell.length_a   1.000
_cell.length_b   1.000
_cell.length_c   1.000
_cell.angle_alpha   90.00
_cell.angle_beta   90.00
_cell.angle_gamma   90.00
#
_symmetry.space_group_name_H-M   'P 1'
#
loop_
_entity.id
_entity.type
_entity.pdbx_description
1 polymer ?
#
loop_
_entity_poly.entity_id
_entity_poly.type
_entity_poly.pdbx_seq_one_letter_code
_entity_poly.pdbx_strand_id
1 'polypeptide(L)'
;MWRLNEFNLSNKSHTVVRLDVHLPQQQPIVYQDGQEAQAIERAALRKTTLTSWFELNKNDPSAHNISNSDISQYYMFDKSTTNWKKRQRGL
;
A
#
# COMPACT_ATOMS: atom_id res chain seq x y z
N MET A 1 16.02 3.61 44.87
CA MET A 1 15.79 2.47 43.95
C MET A 1 14.43 2.72 43.31
N TRP A 2 14.40 3.11 42.03
CA TRP A 2 13.22 3.71 41.38
C TRP A 2 13.00 3.06 40.02
N ARG A 3 11.73 2.66 39.77
CA ARG A 3 11.14 2.10 38.53
C ARG A 3 11.08 0.58 38.44
N LEU A 4 10.05 0.03 39.08
CA LEU A 4 9.32 -1.13 38.59
C LEU A 4 8.18 -0.61 37.70
N ASN A 5 7.99 -1.28 36.56
CA ASN A 5 6.92 -1.14 35.56
C ASN A 5 7.27 -0.31 34.31
N GLU A 6 8.05 -0.93 33.41
CA GLU A 6 8.08 -0.63 31.97
C GLU A 6 6.80 -1.12 31.27
N PHE A 7 5.61 -0.75 31.76
CA PHE A 7 4.41 -0.99 30.97
C PHE A 7 4.42 -0.03 29.78
N ASN A 8 4.36 -0.60 28.58
CA ASN A 8 4.25 0.10 27.31
C ASN A 8 2.85 0.75 27.21
N LEU A 9 2.60 1.78 28.03
CA LEU A 9 1.29 2.43 28.23
C LEU A 9 0.85 3.26 27.03
N SER A 10 1.72 3.47 26.04
CA SER A 10 1.37 4.08 24.78
C SER A 10 2.06 3.33 23.66
N ASN A 11 1.51 2.17 23.31
CA ASN A 11 1.60 1.75 21.92
C ASN A 11 0.84 2.82 21.14
N LYS A 12 1.54 3.86 20.65
CA LYS A 12 0.96 4.81 19.71
C LYS A 12 0.38 3.95 18.60
N SER A 13 -0.95 3.84 18.53
CA SER A 13 -1.63 3.09 17.50
C SER A 13 -1.05 3.56 16.18
N HIS A 14 -0.31 2.68 15.50
CA HIS A 14 0.28 2.97 14.20
C HIS A 14 -0.80 3.63 13.33
N THR A 15 -0.46 4.66 12.57
CA THR A 15 -1.40 5.33 11.66
C THR A 15 -2.19 4.26 10.90
N VAL A 16 -3.50 4.19 11.15
CA VAL A 16 -4.36 3.19 10.50
C VAL A 16 -4.50 3.63 9.05
N VAL A 17 -3.77 2.96 8.16
CA VAL A 17 -3.90 3.15 6.72
C VAL A 17 -5.03 2.23 6.24
N ARG A 18 -6.10 2.82 5.69
CA ARG A 18 -7.10 2.03 4.96
C ARG A 18 -6.48 1.58 3.65
N LEU A 19 -6.45 0.27 3.43
CA LEU A 19 -6.03 -0.29 2.16
C LEU A 19 -7.19 -0.15 1.18
N ASP A 20 -6.89 0.34 -0.02
CA ASP A 20 -7.85 0.29 -1.11
C ASP A 20 -8.07 -1.18 -1.50
N VAL A 21 -9.33 -1.58 -1.53
CA VAL A 21 -9.77 -2.89 -2.01
C VAL A 21 -10.81 -2.63 -3.09
N HIS A 22 -10.47 -2.98 -4.32
CA HIS A 22 -11.34 -2.83 -5.48
C HIS A 22 -11.06 -3.94 -6.50
N LEU A 23 -12.05 -4.25 -7.35
CA LEU A 23 -11.86 -5.15 -8.47
C LEU A 23 -11.01 -4.48 -9.57
N PRO A 24 -10.45 -5.25 -10.52
CA PRO A 24 -9.80 -4.70 -11.70
C PRO A 24 -10.73 -3.69 -12.39
N GLN A 25 -10.20 -2.51 -12.73
CA GLN A 25 -10.93 -1.41 -13.40
C GLN A 25 -12.10 -0.81 -12.58
N GLN A 26 -12.29 -1.20 -11.32
CA GLN A 26 -13.28 -0.61 -10.41
C GLN A 26 -12.64 0.27 -9.32
N GLN A 27 -11.47 0.83 -9.63
CA GLN A 27 -10.81 1.80 -8.76
C GLN A 27 -11.64 3.08 -8.65
N PRO A 28 -11.68 3.72 -7.47
CA PRO A 28 -12.39 4.97 -7.29
C PRO A 28 -11.77 6.07 -8.16
N ILE A 29 -12.59 6.75 -8.96
CA ILE A 29 -12.18 7.86 -9.83
C ILE A 29 -12.88 9.12 -9.33
N VAL A 30 -12.10 10.15 -9.04
CA VAL A 30 -12.61 11.50 -8.77
C VAL A 30 -12.46 12.33 -10.03
N TYR A 31 -13.53 12.98 -10.45
CA TYR A 31 -13.58 13.83 -11.64
C TYR A 31 -14.36 15.11 -11.34
N GLN A 32 -14.19 16.11 -12.20
CA GLN A 32 -15.03 17.30 -12.25
C GLN A 32 -16.08 17.10 -13.35
N ASP A 33 -17.26 17.70 -13.18
CA ASP A 33 -18.33 17.65 -14.19
C ASP A 33 -17.79 18.05 -15.58
N GLY A 34 -18.07 17.21 -16.57
CA GLY A 34 -17.61 17.38 -17.95
C GLY A 34 -16.19 16.86 -18.25
N GLN A 35 -15.49 16.27 -17.27
CA GLN A 35 -14.17 15.64 -17.45
C GLN A 35 -14.17 14.11 -17.25
N GLU A 36 -15.34 13.48 -17.29
CA GLU A 36 -15.55 12.06 -16.99
C GLU A 36 -14.66 11.17 -17.86
N ALA A 37 -14.70 11.37 -19.18
CA ALA A 37 -13.94 10.56 -20.13
C ALA A 37 -12.42 10.66 -19.89
N GLN A 38 -11.91 11.88 -19.70
CA GLN A 38 -10.49 12.10 -19.43
C GLN A 38 -10.07 11.54 -18.06
N ALA A 39 -10.96 11.55 -17.07
CA ALA A 39 -10.70 10.94 -15.77
C ALA A 39 -10.62 9.41 -15.86
N ILE A 40 -11.47 8.79 -16.67
CA ILE A 40 -11.42 7.34 -16.96
C ILE A 40 -10.09 6.97 -17.64
N GLU A 41 -9.68 7.70 -18.68
CA GLU A 41 -8.40 7.45 -19.36
C GLU A 41 -7.20 7.59 -18.41
N ARG A 42 -7.17 8.65 -17.59
CA ARG A 42 -6.12 8.86 -16.60
C ARG A 42 -6.10 7.74 -15.55
N ALA A 43 -7.26 7.28 -15.09
CA ALA A 43 -7.35 6.20 -14.14
C ALA A 43 -6.87 4.87 -14.74
N ALA A 44 -7.22 4.58 -16.00
CA ALA A 44 -6.78 3.37 -16.69
C ALA A 44 -5.25 3.25 -16.82
N LEU A 45 -4.55 4.39 -16.93
CA LEU A 45 -3.09 4.45 -17.02
C LEU A 45 -2.40 4.47 -15.65
N ARG A 46 -3.12 4.80 -14.57
CA ARG A 46 -2.55 4.98 -13.24
C ARG A 46 -2.47 3.65 -12.48
N LYS A 47 -1.31 3.37 -11.89
CA LYS A 47 -1.17 2.30 -10.90
C LYS A 47 -1.66 2.79 -9.53
N THR A 48 -2.46 1.97 -8.86
CA THR A 48 -2.80 2.12 -7.44
C THR A 48 -1.89 1.24 -6.59
N THR A 49 -1.87 1.46 -5.28
CA THR A 49 -1.12 0.61 -4.34
C THR A 49 -1.54 -0.86 -4.43
N LEU A 50 -2.83 -1.12 -4.66
CA LEU A 50 -3.39 -2.46 -4.83
C LEU A 50 -2.96 -3.10 -6.16
N THR A 51 -3.05 -2.38 -7.28
CA THR A 51 -2.61 -2.94 -8.58
C THR A 51 -1.12 -3.21 -8.60
N SER A 52 -0.32 -2.35 -7.97
CA SER A 52 1.12 -2.59 -7.81
C SER A 52 1.40 -3.79 -6.90
N TRP A 53 0.54 -4.08 -5.91
CA TRP A 53 0.65 -5.30 -5.10
C TRP A 53 0.35 -6.56 -5.92
N PHE A 54 -0.66 -6.53 -6.80
CA PHE A 54 -0.91 -7.64 -7.73
C PHE A 54 0.28 -7.89 -8.67
N GLU A 55 0.87 -6.83 -9.21
CA GLU A 55 2.06 -6.95 -10.06
C GLU A 55 3.27 -7.50 -9.28
N LEU A 56 3.48 -7.05 -8.04
CA LEU A 56 4.53 -7.61 -7.18
C LEU A 56 4.30 -9.11 -6.96
N ASN A 57 3.07 -9.51 -6.62
CA ASN A 57 2.72 -10.91 -6.42
C ASN A 57 2.86 -11.76 -7.68
N LYS A 58 2.77 -11.16 -8.87
CA LYS A 58 3.01 -11.90 -10.12
C LYS A 58 4.50 -12.16 -10.36
N ASN A 59 5.36 -11.24 -9.93
CA ASN A 59 6.76 -11.18 -10.35
C ASN A 59 7.77 -11.60 -9.27
N ASP A 60 7.42 -11.53 -7.98
CA ASP A 60 8.29 -11.92 -6.86
C ASP A 60 7.66 -13.08 -6.07
N PRO A 61 8.21 -14.31 -6.20
CA PRO A 61 7.76 -15.47 -5.44
C PRO A 61 7.78 -15.27 -3.92
N SER A 62 8.63 -14.38 -3.41
CA SER A 62 8.70 -14.07 -1.97
C SER A 62 7.42 -13.38 -1.48
N ALA A 63 6.69 -12.71 -2.37
CA ALA A 63 5.49 -11.96 -2.04
C ALA A 63 4.20 -12.81 -2.08
N HIS A 64 4.21 -13.98 -2.73
CA HIS A 64 3.00 -14.81 -2.98
C HIS A 64 2.21 -15.15 -1.72
N ASN A 65 2.90 -15.34 -0.59
CA ASN A 65 2.30 -15.74 0.68
C ASN A 65 2.08 -14.57 1.65
N ILE A 66 2.28 -13.33 1.18
CA ILE A 66 2.15 -12.13 1.99
C ILE A 66 0.86 -11.42 1.61
N SER A 67 -0.05 -11.26 2.57
CA SER A 67 -1.31 -10.54 2.34
C SER A 67 -1.05 -9.08 1.97
N ASN A 68 -1.99 -8.44 1.25
CA ASN A 68 -1.92 -6.99 1.00
C ASN A 68 -1.84 -6.17 2.31
N SER A 69 -2.45 -6.68 3.39
CA SER A 69 -2.40 -6.05 4.72
C SER A 69 -1.00 -6.08 5.33
N ASP A 70 -0.26 -7.16 5.10
CA ASP A 70 1.05 -7.39 5.71
C ASP A 70 2.22 -7.00 4.81
N ILE A 71 1.98 -6.71 3.53
CA ILE A 71 3.05 -6.41 2.57
C ILE A 71 3.93 -5.25 3.01
N SER A 72 3.35 -4.27 3.71
CA SER A 72 4.07 -3.09 4.20
C SER A 72 5.14 -3.41 5.26
N GLN A 73 5.10 -4.60 5.87
CA GLN A 73 6.11 -5.08 6.83
C GLN A 73 7.39 -5.52 6.12
N TYR A 74 7.29 -5.99 4.87
CA TYR A 74 8.39 -6.59 4.11
C TYR A 74 8.83 -5.73 2.92
N TYR A 75 7.90 -4.95 2.36
CA TYR A 75 8.12 -4.07 1.22
C TYR A 75 7.74 -2.63 1.60
N MET A 76 8.36 -1.68 0.92
CA MET A 76 8.06 -0.26 1.01
C MET A 76 7.49 0.19 -0.33
N PHE A 77 6.36 0.88 -0.30
CA PHE A 77 5.76 1.46 -1.49
C PHE A 77 6.51 2.73 -1.89
N ASP A 78 7.14 2.70 -3.06
CA ASP A 78 7.80 3.85 -3.66
C ASP A 78 6.78 4.64 -4.49
N LYS A 79 6.38 5.80 -3.98
CA LYS A 79 5.39 6.67 -4.63
C LYS A 79 5.89 7.29 -5.94
N SER A 80 7.20 7.39 -6.16
CA SER A 80 7.76 7.97 -7.38
C SER A 80 7.66 7.00 -8.56
N THR A 81 7.90 5.71 -8.30
CA THR A 81 7.82 4.64 -9.31
C THR A 81 6.49 3.89 -9.27
N THR A 82 5.67 4.16 -8.25
CA THR A 82 4.40 3.47 -7.97
C THR A 82 4.57 1.95 -7.83
N ASN A 83 5.70 1.51 -7.24
CA ASN A 83 6.07 0.10 -7.13
C ASN A 83 6.42 -0.27 -5.69
N TRP A 84 6.31 -1.56 -5.37
CA TRP A 84 6.78 -2.10 -4.09
C TRP A 84 8.25 -2.50 -4.19
N LYS A 85 9.06 -2.01 -3.25
CA LYS A 85 10.49 -2.35 -3.14
C LYS A 85 10.74 -3.13 -1.86
N LYS A 86 11.51 -4.21 -1.94
CA LYS A 86 11.87 -5.01 -0.76
C LYS A 86 12.59 -4.13 0.26
N ARG A 87 12.18 -4.19 1.52
CA ARG A 87 12.85 -3.44 2.59
C ARG A 87 14.23 -4.03 2.80
N GLN A 88 15.24 -3.17 2.81
CA GLN A 88 16.56 -3.52 3.32
C GLN A 88 16.58 -3.13 4.80
N ARG A 89 16.61 -4.11 5.70
CA ARG A 89 17.04 -3.83 7.08
C ARG A 89 18.54 -3.56 7.02
N GLY A 90 18.97 -2.43 7.56
CA GLY A 90 20.40 -2.18 7.78
C GLY A 90 20.98 -3.34 8.61
N LEU A 91 22.19 -3.77 8.22
CA LEU A 91 23.01 -4.70 9.00
C LEU A 91 23.21 -4.17 10.43
#